data_AF-A0A2V9UTM3-F1
#
_entry.id   AF-A0A2V9UTM3-F1
#
_cell.length_a   1.000
_cell.length_b   1.000
_cell.length_c   1.000
_cell.angle_alpha   90.00
_cell.angle_beta   90.00
_cell.angle_gamma   90.00
#
_symmetry.space_group_name_H-M   'P 1'
#
loop_
_entity.id
_entity.type
_entity.pdbx_description
1 polymer ?
#
loop_
_entity_poly.entity_id
_entity_poly.type
_entity_poly.pdbx_seq_one_letter_code
_entity_poly.pdbx_strand_id
1 'polypeptide(L)'
;MKIADAQVRAALGKTADATALLINVVKETRRSGFRELQLRARLALGKTEIESRNPVNGRAELAALERDARAKGFLLIASKAAAAREGHRL
;
A
#
# COMPACT_ATOMS: atom_id res chain seq x y z
N MET A 1 -4.25 -11.24 -9.90
CA MET A 1 -2.93 -11.46 -9.26
C MET A 1 -1.99 -10.24 -9.43
N LYS A 2 -2.48 -9.00 -9.25
CA LYS A 2 -1.70 -7.78 -9.56
C LYS A 2 -0.84 -7.26 -8.38
N ILE A 3 -1.34 -7.35 -7.15
CA ILE A 3 -0.57 -6.91 -5.95
C ILE A 3 0.69 -7.75 -5.76
N ALA A 4 0.58 -9.08 -5.93
CA ALA A 4 1.73 -9.98 -5.82
C ALA A 4 2.81 -9.68 -6.88
N ASP A 5 2.41 -9.39 -8.13
CA ASP A 5 3.36 -8.98 -9.19
C ASP A 5 4.09 -7.68 -8.81
N ALA A 6 3.37 -6.67 -8.29
CA ALA A 6 4.01 -5.45 -7.79
C ALA A 6 5.02 -5.73 -6.66
N GLN A 7 4.69 -6.63 -5.73
CA GLN A 7 5.60 -6.99 -4.64
C GLN A 7 6.86 -7.68 -5.15
N VAL A 8 6.74 -8.57 -6.15
CA VAL A 8 7.89 -9.20 -6.80
C VAL A 8 8.75 -8.15 -7.50
N ARG A 9 8.15 -7.21 -8.24
CA ARG A 9 8.88 -6.12 -8.90
C ARG A 9 9.61 -5.23 -7.91
N ALA A 10 8.97 -4.87 -6.79
CA ALA A 10 9.60 -4.09 -5.72
C ALA A 10 10.79 -4.83 -5.12
N ALA A 11 10.65 -6.14 -4.84
CA ALA A 11 11.75 -6.97 -4.35
C ALA A 11 12.93 -7.08 -5.32
N LEU A 12 12.67 -6.97 -6.63
CA LEU A 12 13.69 -6.90 -7.68
C LEU A 12 14.29 -5.48 -7.87
N GLY A 13 13.98 -4.53 -7.00
CA GLY A 13 14.43 -3.14 -7.09
C GLY A 13 13.68 -2.29 -8.15
N LYS A 14 12.69 -2.86 -8.84
CA LYS A 14 11.87 -2.17 -9.84
C LYS A 14 10.71 -1.43 -9.18
N THR A 15 11.04 -0.57 -8.22
CA THR A 15 10.06 0.14 -7.38
C THR A 15 9.17 1.08 -8.18
N ALA A 16 9.66 1.68 -9.27
CA ALA A 16 8.86 2.52 -10.17
C ALA A 16 7.73 1.72 -10.86
N ASP A 17 8.06 0.56 -11.44
CA ASP A 17 7.08 -0.32 -12.09
C ASP A 17 6.04 -0.83 -11.08
N ALA A 18 6.51 -1.24 -9.90
CA ALA A 18 5.65 -1.69 -8.81
C ALA A 18 4.67 -0.58 -8.38
N THR A 19 5.16 0.65 -8.21
CA THR A 19 4.35 1.83 -7.85
C THR A 19 3.28 2.11 -8.90
N ALA A 20 3.66 2.17 -10.18
CA ALA A 20 2.72 2.42 -11.28
C ALA A 20 1.62 1.36 -11.35
N LEU A 21 1.99 0.08 -11.18
CA LEU A 21 1.04 -1.02 -11.16
C LEU A 21 0.08 -0.93 -9.96
N LEU A 22 0.59 -0.62 -8.77
CA LEU A 22 -0.22 -0.47 -7.56
C LEU A 22 -1.19 0.71 -7.63
N ILE A 23 -0.78 1.85 -8.20
CA ILE A 23 -1.66 3.00 -8.46
C ILE A 23 -2.86 2.56 -9.33
N ASN A 24 -2.61 1.76 -10.37
CA ASN A 24 -3.68 1.24 -11.21
C ASN A 24 -4.61 0.30 -10.46
N VAL A 25 -4.08 -0.60 -9.63
CA VAL A 25 -4.90 -1.49 -8.79
C VAL A 25 -5.78 -0.68 -7.81
N VAL A 26 -5.24 0.37 -7.19
CA VAL A 26 -6.02 1.26 -6.31
C VAL A 26 -7.17 1.92 -7.07
N LYS A 27 -6.93 2.39 -8.30
CA LYS A 27 -7.98 2.99 -9.15
C LYS A 27 -9.05 1.96 -9.55
N GLU A 28 -8.66 0.77 -9.99
CA GLU A 28 -9.57 -0.31 -10.41
C GLU A 28 -10.46 -0.77 -9.24
N THR A 29 -9.87 -1.00 -8.06
CA THR A 29 -10.58 -1.47 -6.86
C THR A 29 -11.52 -0.43 -6.27
N ARG A 30 -11.19 0.86 -6.40
CA ARG A 30 -12.08 1.96 -6.03
C ARG A 30 -13.35 1.98 -6.90
N ARG A 31 -13.22 1.72 -8.20
CA ARG A 31 -14.36 1.71 -9.15
C ARG A 31 -15.29 0.51 -8.96
N SER A 32 -14.74 -0.63 -8.62
CA SER A 32 -15.46 -1.90 -8.48
C SER A 32 -16.06 -2.13 -7.09
N GLY A 33 -15.76 -1.27 -6.10
CA GLY A 33 -16.29 -1.39 -4.75
C GLY A 33 -15.59 -2.45 -3.88
N PHE A 34 -14.53 -3.11 -4.36
CA PHE A 34 -13.74 -4.08 -3.60
C PHE A 34 -12.85 -3.41 -2.56
N ARG A 35 -13.47 -3.01 -1.46
CA ARG A 35 -12.88 -2.15 -0.42
C ARG A 35 -11.69 -2.78 0.28
N GLU A 36 -11.75 -4.06 0.62
CA GLU A 36 -10.60 -4.76 1.22
C GLU A 36 -9.40 -4.79 0.26
N LEU A 37 -9.64 -5.10 -1.01
CA LEU A 37 -8.58 -5.17 -2.02
C LEU A 37 -7.96 -3.79 -2.27
N GLN A 38 -8.77 -2.73 -2.25
CA GLN A 38 -8.29 -1.34 -2.29
C GLN A 38 -7.35 -1.04 -1.12
N LEU A 39 -7.74 -1.40 0.11
CA LEU A 39 -6.92 -1.17 1.30
C LEU A 39 -5.60 -1.96 1.26
N ARG A 40 -5.63 -3.22 0.79
CA ARG A 40 -4.43 -4.04 0.57
C ARG A 40 -3.50 -3.43 -0.49
N ALA A 41 -4.05 -2.91 -1.59
CA ALA A 41 -3.27 -2.25 -2.64
C ALA A 41 -2.60 -0.96 -2.14
N ARG A 42 -3.31 -0.15 -1.35
CA ARG A 42 -2.77 1.05 -0.69
C ARG A 42 -1.65 0.71 0.29
N LEU A 43 -1.78 -0.37 1.06
CA LEU A 43 -0.72 -0.84 1.96
C LEU A 43 0.56 -1.18 1.19
N ALA A 44 0.43 -1.93 0.10
CA ALA A 44 1.56 -2.29 -0.75
C ALA A 44 2.19 -1.05 -1.43
N LEU A 45 1.36 -0.07 -1.83
CA LEU A 45 1.82 1.18 -2.44
C LEU A 45 2.67 1.98 -1.45
N GLY A 46 2.14 2.23 -0.25
CA GLY A 46 2.87 2.99 0.78
C GLY A 46 4.18 2.32 1.20
N LYS A 47 4.22 0.99 1.29
CA LYS A 47 5.46 0.23 1.54
C LYS A 47 6.47 0.42 0.40
N THR A 48 6.04 0.25 -0.84
CA THR A 48 6.90 0.45 -2.03
C THR A 48 7.45 1.87 -2.08
N GLU A 49 6.63 2.88 -1.77
CA GLU A 49 7.05 4.28 -1.76
C GLU A 49 8.11 4.56 -0.68
N ILE A 50 7.98 3.98 0.52
CA ILE A 50 9.01 4.04 1.58
C ILE A 50 10.32 3.39 1.16
N GLU A 51 10.25 2.24 0.49
CA GLU A 51 11.44 1.55 -0.02
C GLU A 51 12.05 2.25 -1.24
N SER A 52 11.31 3.15 -1.88
CA SER A 52 11.76 3.95 -3.01
C SER A 52 12.37 5.29 -2.57
N ARG A 53 12.66 6.17 -3.53
CA ARG A 53 13.14 7.54 -3.28
C ARG A 53 12.07 8.51 -2.77
N ASN A 54 10.89 8.03 -2.33
CA ASN A 54 9.79 8.87 -1.88
C ASN A 54 9.14 8.44 -0.54
N PRO A 55 9.92 8.42 0.56
CA PRO A 55 9.41 7.98 1.87
C PRO A 55 8.38 8.93 2.49
N VAL A 56 8.37 10.21 2.09
CA VAL A 56 7.40 11.19 2.58
C VAL A 56 5.99 10.84 2.13
N ASN A 57 5.81 10.59 0.82
CA ASN A 57 4.50 10.18 0.30
C ASN A 57 4.06 8.85 0.87
N GLY A 58 4.96 7.87 0.95
CA GLY A 58 4.65 6.55 1.49
C GLY A 58 4.16 6.61 2.93
N ARG A 59 4.81 7.40 3.79
CA ARG A 59 4.38 7.62 5.18
C ARG A 59 3.02 8.31 5.27
N ALA A 60 2.77 9.32 4.42
CA ALA A 60 1.50 10.03 4.38
C ALA A 60 0.35 9.11 3.96
N GLU A 61 0.56 8.28 2.93
CA GLU A 61 -0.42 7.31 2.45
C GLU A 61 -0.73 6.25 3.51
N LEU A 62 0.29 5.72 4.19
CA LEU A 62 0.11 4.75 5.28
C LEU A 62 -0.62 5.34 6.48
N ALA A 63 -0.38 6.62 6.83
CA ALA A 63 -1.13 7.30 7.88
C ALA A 63 -2.60 7.48 7.51
N ALA A 64 -2.91 7.84 6.25
CA ALA A 64 -4.28 7.92 5.77
C ALA A 64 -4.96 6.54 5.76
N LEU A 65 -4.25 5.51 5.28
CA LEU A 65 -4.71 4.13 5.24
C LEU A 65 -5.03 3.59 6.64
N GLU A 66 -4.18 3.86 7.62
CA GLU A 66 -4.41 3.45 9.01
C GLU A 66 -5.77 3.96 9.51
N ARG A 67 -6.01 5.27 9.40
CA ARG A 67 -7.27 5.91 9.81
C ARG A 67 -8.46 5.31 9.07
N ASP A 68 -8.32 5.17 7.76
CA ASP A 68 -9.36 4.62 6.89
C ASP A 68 -9.73 3.17 7.21
N ALA A 69 -8.73 2.35 7.51
CA ALA A 69 -8.91 0.94 7.84
C ALA A 69 -9.54 0.79 9.23
N ARG A 70 -9.11 1.57 10.22
CA ARG A 70 -9.72 1.61 11.57
C ARG A 70 -11.19 1.98 11.51
N ALA A 71 -11.53 3.05 10.79
CA ALA A 71 -12.92 3.53 10.65
C ALA A 71 -13.85 2.50 10.00
N LYS A 72 -13.30 1.49 9.32
CA LYS A 72 -14.05 0.47 8.56
C LYS A 72 -13.89 -0.94 9.13
N GLY A 73 -13.26 -1.08 10.30
CA GLY A 73 -13.08 -2.37 10.99
C GLY A 73 -11.95 -3.26 10.47
N PHE A 74 -11.11 -2.79 9.54
CA PHE A 74 -9.98 -3.56 8.99
C PHE A 74 -8.72 -3.45 9.87
N LEU A 75 -8.82 -3.90 11.12
CA LEU A 75 -7.80 -3.65 12.16
C LEU A 75 -6.41 -4.22 11.82
N LEU A 76 -6.34 -5.39 11.16
CA LEU A 76 -5.06 -5.97 10.72
C LEU A 76 -4.36 -5.09 9.69
N ILE A 77 -5.12 -4.48 8.77
CA ILE A 77 -4.55 -3.56 7.77
C ILE A 77 -4.09 -2.27 8.45
N ALA A 78 -4.88 -1.74 9.39
CA ALA A 78 -4.49 -0.57 10.16
C ALA A 78 -3.17 -0.78 10.92
N SER A 79 -3.05 -1.91 11.62
CA SER A 79 -1.82 -2.27 12.34
C SER A 79 -0.60 -2.37 11.40
N LYS A 80 -0.76 -3.06 10.26
CA LYS A 80 0.31 -3.16 9.24
C LYS A 80 0.70 -1.80 8.67
N ALA A 81 -0.25 -0.89 8.49
CA ALA A 81 0.02 0.46 7.99
C ALA A 81 0.80 1.30 9.02
N ALA A 82 0.42 1.22 10.30
CA ALA A 82 1.12 1.88 11.39
C ALA A 82 2.58 1.39 11.49
N ALA A 83 2.80 0.07 11.53
CA ALA A 83 4.13 -0.51 11.60
C ALA A 83 5.02 -0.12 10.40
N ALA A 84 4.45 -0.17 9.18
CA ALA A 84 5.18 0.20 7.97
C ALA A 84 5.57 1.69 7.95
N ARG A 85 4.73 2.58 8.48
CA ARG A 85 5.01 4.02 8.58
C ARG A 85 6.22 4.30 9.48
N GLU A 86 6.35 3.56 10.57
CA GLU A 86 7.43 3.69 11.54
C GLU A 86 8.76 3.08 11.05
N GLY A 87 8.75 2.41 9.90
CA GLY A 87 9.92 1.72 9.35
C GLY A 87 10.14 0.32 9.90
N HIS A 88 9.18 -0.22 10.66
CA HIS A 88 9.20 -1.62 11.09
C HIS A 88 8.82 -2.52 9.92
N ARG A 89 9.80 -3.26 9.40
CA ARG A 89 9.61 -4.30 8.39
C ARG A 89 8.99 -5.53 9.06
N LEU A 90 7.66 -5.63 9.03
CA LEU A 90 6.90 -6.85 9.37
C LEU A 90 7.00 -7.90 8.26
#